data_AF-A0A1Y0E7K0-F1
#
_entry.id   AF-A0A1Y0E7K0-F1
#
_cell.length_a   1.000
_cell.length_b   1.000
_cell.length_c   1.000
_cell.angle_alpha   90.00
_cell.angle_beta   90.00
_cell.angle_gamma   90.00
#
_symmetry.space_group_name_H-M   'P 1'
#
loop_
_entity.id
_entity.type
_entity.pdbx_description
1 polymer ?
#
loop_
_entity_poly.entity_id
_entity_poly.type
_entity_poly.pdbx_seq_one_letter_code
_entity_poly.pdbx_strand_id
1 'polypeptide(L)'
;MTQIAVFSIEEPERTTLEALATQDETLAGIAEMIHSRVSRGEVFNVGGGAAPLVHIISLTHRDAPHAAAEVLHIDDMSALLRLFCELHDLPFKSADELLADLSGDELVSSDIINWLSAYVDAYLDHDGKAA
;
A
#
# COMPACT_ATOMS: atom_id res chain seq x y z
N MET A 1 -0.61 4.53 15.17
CA MET A 1 0.52 3.92 14.47
C MET A 1 0.09 3.72 13.03
N THR A 2 0.81 4.34 12.10
CA THR A 2 0.46 4.32 10.69
C THR A 2 1.06 3.07 10.06
N GLN A 3 0.21 2.16 9.60
CA GLN A 3 0.63 0.92 8.93
C GLN A 3 1.00 1.25 7.49
N ILE A 4 2.20 0.85 7.09
CA ILE A 4 2.76 1.15 5.78
C ILE A 4 3.29 -0.13 5.13
N ALA A 5 3.24 -0.14 3.81
CA ALA A 5 4.02 -1.04 2.98
C ALA A 5 5.24 -0.27 2.45
N VAL A 6 6.38 -0.94 2.47
CA VAL A 6 7.67 -0.43 2.00
C VAL A 6 8.13 -1.32 0.87
N PHE A 7 8.23 -0.75 -0.33
CA PHE A 7 8.71 -1.46 -1.53
C PHE A 7 10.15 -1.01 -1.78
N SER A 8 11.08 -1.92 -1.58
CA SER A 8 12.51 -1.72 -1.83
C SER A 8 12.96 -2.56 -3.05
N ILE A 9 14.22 -2.39 -3.47
CA ILE A 9 14.82 -3.20 -4.55
C ILE A 9 14.92 -4.68 -4.17
N GLU A 10 14.97 -4.99 -2.87
CA GLU A 10 15.15 -6.36 -2.39
C GLU A 10 13.81 -7.09 -2.34
N GLU A 11 12.89 -6.68 -1.46
CA GLU A 11 11.52 -7.21 -1.38
C GLU A 11 10.54 -6.18 -0.74
N PRO A 12 9.23 -6.29 -1.01
CA PRO A 12 8.19 -5.56 -0.30
C PRO A 12 7.96 -6.06 1.13
N GLU A 13 7.81 -5.14 2.09
CA GLU A 13 7.53 -5.48 3.49
C GLU A 13 6.42 -4.61 4.11
N ARG A 14 5.72 -5.17 5.10
CA ARG A 14 4.76 -4.44 5.95
C ARG A 14 5.42 -4.05 7.26
N THR A 15 5.30 -2.78 7.63
CA THR A 15 5.82 -2.26 8.89
C THR A 15 5.02 -1.05 9.39
N THR A 16 5.54 -0.37 10.40
CA THR A 16 5.04 0.92 10.88
C THR A 16 6.04 2.01 10.56
N LEU A 17 5.56 3.24 10.37
CA LEU A 17 6.45 4.38 10.12
C LEU A 17 7.43 4.58 11.28
N GLU A 18 6.99 4.34 12.51
CA GLU A 18 7.81 4.44 13.71
C GLU A 18 8.94 3.40 13.70
N ALA A 19 8.64 2.14 13.36
CA ALA A 19 9.66 1.10 13.23
C ALA A 19 10.64 1.41 12.11
N LEU A 20 10.15 1.86 10.95
CA LEU A 20 11.00 2.26 9.82
C LEU A 20 11.95 3.41 10.21
N ALA A 21 11.44 4.43 10.91
CA ALA A 21 12.23 5.55 11.41
C ALA A 21 13.28 5.13 12.45
N THR A 22 13.09 4.04 13.19
CA THR A 22 14.13 3.53 14.11
C THR A 22 15.29 2.81 13.41
N GLN A 23 15.09 2.36 12.17
CA GLN A 23 16.07 1.58 11.43
C GLN A 23 16.98 2.45 10.54
N ASP A 24 16.51 3.63 10.14
CA ASP A 24 17.24 4.53 9.24
C ASP A 24 17.18 5.98 9.75
N GLU A 25 18.35 6.55 10.10
CA GLU A 25 18.48 7.92 10.61
C GLU A 25 18.02 8.99 9.60
N THR A 26 18.14 8.72 8.30
CA THR A 26 17.64 9.60 7.23
C THR A 26 16.12 9.62 7.26
N LEU A 27 15.49 8.44 7.34
CA LEU A 27 14.03 8.32 7.42
C LEU A 27 13.49 8.92 8.72
N ALA A 28 14.22 8.77 9.83
CA ALA A 28 13.91 9.42 11.10
C ALA A 28 13.84 10.95 10.94
N GLY A 29 14.81 11.54 10.24
CA GLY A 29 14.86 12.99 10.00
C GLY A 29 13.72 13.54 9.13
N ILE A 30 13.05 12.67 8.36
CA ILE A 30 11.94 13.06 7.47
C ILE A 30 10.60 12.37 7.81
N ALA A 31 10.51 11.71 8.96
CA ALA A 31 9.34 10.90 9.33
C ALA A 31 8.03 11.71 9.35
N GLU A 32 8.05 12.95 9.83
CA GLU A 32 6.87 13.82 9.82
C GLU A 32 6.39 14.12 8.40
N MET A 33 7.31 14.31 7.46
CA MET A 33 6.99 14.52 6.05
C MET A 33 6.42 13.26 5.42
N ILE A 34 6.99 12.08 5.70
CA ILE A 34 6.44 10.80 5.26
C ILE A 34 5.00 10.65 5.77
N HIS A 35 4.79 10.83 7.08
CA HIS A 35 3.47 10.76 7.71
C HIS A 35 2.47 11.69 7.04
N SER A 36 2.86 12.95 6.79
CA SER A 36 1.99 13.93 6.14
C SER A 36 1.56 13.51 4.73
N ARG A 37 2.39 12.80 3.96
CA ARG A 37 2.03 12.35 2.61
C ARG A 37 1.17 11.10 2.64
N VAL A 38 1.60 10.07 3.36
CA VAL A 38 0.89 8.78 3.42
C VAL A 38 -0.48 8.89 4.10
N SER A 39 -0.65 9.84 5.03
CA SER A 39 -1.96 10.15 5.64
C SER A 39 -2.96 10.80 4.70
N ARG A 40 -2.50 11.31 3.54
CA ARG A 40 -3.35 11.82 2.45
C ARG A 40 -3.53 10.81 1.31
N GLY A 41 -3.04 9.58 1.48
CA GLY A 41 -3.07 8.54 0.45
C GLY A 41 -2.00 8.67 -0.62
N GLU A 42 -1.04 9.58 -0.45
CA GLU A 42 0.07 9.74 -1.40
C GLU A 42 1.17 8.71 -1.15
N VAL A 43 1.88 8.31 -2.21
CA VAL A 43 3.13 7.56 -2.08
C VAL A 43 4.28 8.50 -1.71
N PHE A 44 5.08 8.10 -0.72
CA PHE A 44 6.35 8.77 -0.43
C PHE A 44 7.49 7.99 -1.09
N ASN A 45 8.33 8.69 -1.86
CA ASN A 45 9.47 8.08 -2.55
C ASN A 45 10.78 8.54 -1.88
N VAL A 46 11.67 7.59 -1.54
CA VAL A 46 13.00 7.84 -0.97
C VAL A 46 14.06 7.48 -2.01
N GLY A 47 15.07 8.33 -2.20
CA GLY A 47 16.16 8.14 -3.16
C GLY A 47 16.19 9.24 -4.23
N GLY A 48 17.34 9.88 -4.41
CA GLY A 48 17.53 10.95 -5.39
C GLY A 48 18.25 10.44 -6.65
N GLY A 49 17.65 10.65 -7.82
CA GLY A 49 18.21 10.23 -9.11
C GLY A 49 17.13 9.77 -10.10
N ALA A 50 17.52 8.91 -11.06
CA ALA A 50 16.62 8.39 -12.11
C ALA A 50 15.74 7.19 -11.66
N ALA A 51 15.95 6.66 -10.44
CA ALA A 51 15.11 5.61 -9.85
C ALA A 51 15.02 5.80 -8.32
N PRO A 52 13.80 5.87 -7.74
CA PRO A 52 13.63 5.84 -6.29
C PRO A 52 14.11 4.48 -5.73
N LEU A 53 14.73 4.52 -4.56
CA LEU A 53 15.23 3.33 -3.86
C LEU A 53 14.14 2.64 -3.05
N VAL A 54 13.14 3.42 -2.59
CA VAL A 54 12.05 2.93 -1.75
C VAL A 54 10.76 3.69 -2.05
N HIS A 55 9.65 2.96 -2.17
CA HIS A 55 8.28 3.51 -2.16
C HIS A 55 7.60 3.16 -0.83
N ILE A 56 7.03 4.17 -0.16
CA ILE A 56 6.30 4.00 1.10
C ILE A 56 4.84 4.34 0.86
N ILE A 57 3.98 3.37 1.14
CA ILE A 57 2.56 3.38 0.77
C ILE A 57 1.74 3.10 2.03
N SER A 58 0.65 3.84 2.23
CA SER A 58 -0.26 3.57 3.34
C SER A 58 -1.06 2.30 3.09
N LEU A 59 -1.14 1.41 4.09
CA LEU A 59 -2.00 0.22 4.03
C LEU A 59 -3.42 0.49 4.53
N THR A 60 -3.70 1.69 5.03
CA THR A 60 -5.00 2.01 5.67
C THR A 60 -5.73 3.14 4.99
N HIS A 61 -5.07 3.89 4.09
CA HIS A 61 -5.72 4.99 3.38
C HIS A 61 -6.40 4.48 2.11
N ARG A 62 -7.68 4.81 1.94
CA ARG A 62 -8.51 4.30 0.83
C ARG A 62 -7.92 4.61 -0.56
N ASP A 63 -7.29 5.77 -0.73
CA ASP A 63 -6.76 6.23 -2.03
C ASP A 63 -5.32 5.73 -2.30
N ALA A 64 -4.70 5.04 -1.34
CA ALA A 64 -3.33 4.56 -1.48
C ALA A 64 -3.13 3.56 -2.63
N PRO A 65 -4.07 2.64 -2.94
CA PRO A 65 -3.93 1.74 -4.09
C PRO A 65 -3.80 2.47 -5.43
N HIS A 66 -4.54 3.58 -5.63
CA HIS A 66 -4.44 4.37 -6.85
C HIS A 66 -3.07 5.03 -6.98
N ALA A 67 -2.58 5.64 -5.90
CA ALA A 67 -1.25 6.25 -5.91
C ALA A 67 -0.14 5.19 -6.07
N ALA A 68 -0.32 4.00 -5.50
CA ALA A 68 0.59 2.86 -5.67
C ALA A 68 0.67 2.42 -7.13
N ALA A 69 -0.47 2.28 -7.81
CA ALA A 69 -0.55 1.90 -9.22
C ALA A 69 0.14 2.89 -10.16
N GLU A 70 0.43 4.13 -9.74
CA GLU A 70 1.19 5.07 -10.58
C GLU A 70 2.69 4.79 -10.59
N VAL A 71 3.21 4.05 -9.60
CA VAL A 71 4.66 3.90 -9.37
C VAL A 71 5.13 2.45 -9.25
N LEU A 72 4.25 1.53 -8.83
CA LEU A 72 4.55 0.11 -8.68
C LEU A 72 4.35 -0.64 -10.00
N HIS A 73 5.08 -1.75 -10.17
CA HIS A 73 4.78 -2.73 -11.21
C HIS A 73 3.59 -3.62 -10.81
N ILE A 74 2.99 -4.33 -11.77
CA ILE A 74 1.84 -5.22 -11.52
C ILE A 74 2.15 -6.34 -10.49
N ASP A 75 3.38 -6.86 -10.50
CA ASP A 75 3.84 -7.86 -9.53
C ASP A 75 3.92 -7.26 -8.11
N ASP A 76 4.35 -6.00 -8.00
CA ASP A 76 4.39 -5.26 -6.74
C ASP A 76 2.99 -4.90 -6.24
N MET A 77 2.05 -4.62 -7.15
CA MET A 77 0.64 -4.43 -6.78
C MET A 77 0.09 -5.70 -6.11
N SER A 78 0.39 -6.88 -6.67
CA SER A 78 0.02 -8.16 -6.05
C SER A 78 0.63 -8.33 -4.65
N ALA A 79 1.87 -7.90 -4.46
CA ALA A 79 2.49 -7.87 -3.13
C ALA A 79 1.82 -6.85 -2.18
N LEU A 80 1.40 -5.69 -2.67
CA LEU A 80 0.63 -4.71 -1.88
C LEU A 80 -0.67 -5.32 -1.34
N LEU A 81 -1.43 -6.03 -2.18
CA LEU A 81 -2.64 -6.72 -1.75
C LEU A 81 -2.34 -7.78 -0.70
N ARG A 82 -1.25 -8.53 -0.86
CA ARG A 82 -0.82 -9.54 0.11
C ARG A 82 -0.53 -8.92 1.47
N LEU A 83 0.25 -7.84 1.52
CA LEU A 83 0.56 -7.13 2.76
C LEU A 83 -0.69 -6.56 3.44
N PHE A 84 -1.67 -6.09 2.66
CA PHE A 84 -2.96 -5.66 3.16
C PHE A 84 -3.76 -6.82 3.78
N CYS A 85 -3.80 -7.98 3.10
CA CYS A 85 -4.47 -9.17 3.63
C CYS A 85 -3.84 -9.63 4.95
N GLU A 86 -2.51 -9.64 5.03
CA GLU A 86 -1.75 -9.98 6.26
C GLU A 86 -2.00 -8.97 7.40
N LEU A 87 -2.26 -7.70 7.09
CA LEU A 87 -2.60 -6.69 8.10
C LEU A 87 -3.97 -6.94 8.73
N HIS A 88 -4.92 -7.41 7.93
CA HIS A 88 -6.33 -7.55 8.31
C HIS A 88 -6.75 -9.00 8.59
N ASP A 89 -5.79 -9.92 8.69
CA ASP A 89 -6.02 -11.36 8.86
C ASP A 89 -6.98 -11.97 7.82
N LEU A 90 -6.91 -11.46 6.58
CA LEU A 90 -7.71 -11.94 5.46
C LEU A 90 -6.98 -13.06 4.71
N PRO A 91 -7.71 -14.06 4.17
CA PRO A 91 -7.10 -15.06 3.31
C PRO A 91 -6.56 -14.41 2.03
N PHE A 92 -5.34 -14.72 1.62
CA PHE A 92 -4.79 -14.16 0.38
C PHE A 92 -5.52 -14.74 -0.84
N LYS A 93 -6.25 -13.88 -1.55
CA LYS A 93 -7.03 -14.13 -2.78
C LYS A 93 -6.97 -12.87 -3.66
N SER A 94 -7.61 -12.92 -4.83
CA SER A 94 -7.83 -11.70 -5.62
C SER A 94 -8.73 -10.71 -4.87
N ALA A 95 -8.57 -9.41 -5.15
CA ALA A 95 -9.35 -8.37 -4.47
C ALA A 95 -10.85 -8.45 -4.77
N ASP A 96 -11.23 -8.85 -6.00
CA ASP A 96 -12.63 -9.09 -6.38
C ASP A 96 -13.26 -10.25 -5.58
N GLU A 97 -12.52 -11.35 -5.40
CA GLU A 97 -12.99 -12.48 -4.59
C GLU A 97 -13.14 -12.08 -3.12
N LEU A 98 -12.20 -11.29 -2.58
CA LEU A 98 -12.30 -10.76 -1.23
C LEU A 98 -13.54 -9.87 -1.08
N LEU A 99 -13.80 -8.96 -2.02
CA LEU A 99 -15.01 -8.12 -1.99
C LEU A 99 -16.28 -8.97 -2.05
N ALA A 100 -16.33 -10.00 -2.89
CA ALA A 100 -17.47 -10.89 -2.98
C ALA A 100 -17.71 -11.68 -1.68
N ASP A 101 -16.64 -12.15 -1.03
CA ASP A 101 -16.73 -12.87 0.25
C ASP A 101 -17.17 -11.95 1.41
N LEU A 102 -16.71 -10.70 1.41
CA LEU A 102 -16.95 -9.74 2.49
C LEU A 102 -18.27 -8.98 2.35
N SER A 103 -18.87 -8.91 1.16
CA SER A 103 -20.05 -8.07 0.86
C SER A 103 -21.38 -8.56 1.47
N GLY A 104 -21.34 -9.54 2.37
CA GLY A 104 -22.47 -9.97 3.20
C GLY A 104 -22.19 -10.00 4.70
N ASP A 105 -20.98 -9.63 5.14
CA ASP A 105 -20.57 -9.71 6.55
C ASP A 105 -20.62 -8.32 7.21
N GLU A 106 -21.63 -8.10 8.07
CA GLU A 106 -21.83 -6.86 8.82
C GLU A 106 -20.70 -6.56 9.82
N LEU A 107 -19.81 -7.53 10.11
CA LEU A 107 -18.68 -7.35 11.02
C LEU A 107 -17.45 -6.76 10.34
N VAL A 108 -17.41 -6.71 9.01
CA VAL A 108 -16.27 -6.20 8.27
C VAL A 108 -16.28 -4.68 8.25
N SER A 109 -15.14 -4.07 8.59
CA SER A 109 -15.00 -2.62 8.55
C SER A 109 -15.20 -2.08 7.14
N SER A 110 -16.01 -1.01 7.01
CA SER A 110 -16.19 -0.29 5.75
C SER A 110 -14.87 0.20 5.16
N ASP A 111 -13.85 0.44 5.98
CA ASP A 111 -12.51 0.84 5.52
C ASP A 111 -11.83 -0.27 4.72
N ILE A 112 -12.02 -1.54 5.11
CA ILE A 112 -11.48 -2.70 4.40
C ILE A 112 -12.14 -2.83 3.03
N ILE A 113 -13.47 -2.71 2.99
CA ILE A 113 -14.24 -2.78 1.74
C ILE A 113 -13.84 -1.65 0.80
N ASN A 114 -13.76 -0.42 1.32
CA ASN A 114 -13.38 0.74 0.52
C ASN A 114 -11.96 0.63 -0.04
N TRP A 115 -11.01 0.13 0.76
CA TRP A 115 -9.63 -0.08 0.31
C TRP A 115 -9.56 -1.15 -0.78
N LEU A 116 -10.24 -2.29 -0.59
CA LEU A 116 -10.28 -3.36 -1.59
C LEU A 116 -10.96 -2.91 -2.89
N SER A 117 -12.04 -2.12 -2.81
CA SER A 117 -12.71 -1.54 -3.97
C SER A 117 -11.77 -0.61 -4.75
N ALA A 118 -11.09 0.30 -4.05
CA ALA A 118 -10.10 1.19 -4.67
C ALA A 118 -8.92 0.40 -5.28
N TYR A 119 -8.51 -0.70 -4.65
CA TYR A 119 -7.48 -1.57 -5.19
C TYR A 119 -7.90 -2.24 -6.49
N VAL A 120 -9.12 -2.78 -6.58
CA VAL A 120 -9.64 -3.37 -7.84
C VAL A 120 -9.61 -2.33 -8.95
N ASP A 121 -10.17 -1.15 -8.70
CA ASP A 121 -10.21 -0.07 -9.68
C ASP A 121 -8.79 0.34 -10.14
N ALA A 122 -7.86 0.49 -9.18
CA ALA A 122 -6.47 0.83 -9.47
C ALA A 122 -5.75 -0.26 -10.27
N TYR A 123 -5.95 -1.53 -9.92
CA TYR A 123 -5.30 -2.67 -10.57
C TYR A 123 -5.75 -2.83 -12.02
N LEU A 124 -7.06 -2.68 -12.28
CA LEU A 124 -7.61 -2.76 -13.64
C LEU A 124 -7.14 -1.61 -14.54
N ASP A 125 -7.08 -0.38 -14.01
CA ASP A 125 -6.53 0.77 -14.75
C ASP A 125 -5.03 0.62 -15.02
N HIS A 126 -4.28 0.01 -14.08
CA HIS A 126 -2.86 -0.26 -14.24
C HIS A 126 -2.56 -1.33 -15.29
N ASP A 127 -3.25 -2.48 -15.21
CA ASP A 127 -3.10 -3.58 -16.19
C ASP A 127 -3.45 -3.11 -17.61
N GLY A 128 -4.52 -2.32 -17.74
CA GLY A 128 -4.94 -1.74 -19.03
C GLY A 128 -3.96 -0.72 -19.63
N LYS A 129 -3.07 -0.13 -18.83
CA LYS A 129 -2.00 0.78 -19.30
C LYS A 129 -0.70 0.03 -19.65
N ALA A 130 -0.52 -1.18 -19.14
CA ALA A 130 0.66 -2.01 -19.39
C ALA A 130 0.53 -2.86 -20.67
N ALA A 131 -0.69 -3.02 -21.21
CA ALA A 131 -1.02 -3.75 -22.44
C ALA A 131 -0.96 -2.89 -23.72
#